data_AF-Q7N1H6-F1
#
_entry.id   AF-Q7N1H6-F1
#
_cell.length_a   1.000
_cell.length_b   1.000
_cell.length_c   1.000
_cell.angle_alpha   90.00
_cell.angle_beta   90.00
_cell.angle_gamma   90.00
#
_symmetry.space_group_name_H-M   'P 1'
#
loop_
_entity.id
_entity.type
_entity.pdbx_description
1 polymer ?
#
loop_
_entity_poly.entity_id
_entity_poly.type
_entity_poly.pdbx_seq_one_letter_code
_entity_poly.pdbx_strand_id
1 'polypeptide(L)'
;MKDLDIGLVSQLAGISPSALRFYEKKGLIRPIGRVGLRRQYSPDVLNKLQLIALGRSAGFTLDDIAAMFDANGEGKVNIDRERLLIKARIKPFASSA
;
A
#
# COMPACT_ATOMS: atom_id res chain seq x y z
N MET A 1 4.32 14.00 -14.11
CA MET A 1 5.42 13.01 -14.01
C MET A 1 5.12 11.86 -14.96
N LYS A 2 6.14 11.15 -15.44
CA LYS A 2 5.99 10.02 -16.37
C LYS A 2 5.57 8.75 -15.62
N ASP A 3 4.68 7.96 -16.20
CA ASP A 3 4.28 6.66 -15.67
C ASP A 3 5.48 5.72 -15.52
N LEU A 4 5.40 4.85 -14.52
CA LEU A 4 6.48 3.93 -14.14
C LEU A 4 6.13 2.50 -14.56
N ASP A 5 7.08 1.79 -15.16
CA ASP A 5 6.93 0.35 -15.36
C ASP A 5 7.25 -0.42 -14.06
N ILE A 6 6.84 -1.69 -13.98
CA ILE A 6 7.06 -2.51 -12.78
C ILE A 6 8.56 -2.68 -12.42
N GLY A 7 9.46 -2.59 -13.41
CA GLY A 7 10.89 -2.70 -13.18
C GLY A 7 11.44 -1.47 -12.48
N LEU A 8 11.06 -0.28 -12.95
CA LEU A 8 11.42 0.99 -12.32
C LEU A 8 10.80 1.11 -10.93
N VAL A 9 9.53 0.73 -10.75
CA VAL A 9 8.91 0.68 -9.41
C VAL A 9 9.68 -0.26 -8.48
N SER A 10 10.09 -1.44 -8.97
CA SER A 10 10.87 -2.41 -8.20
C SER A 10 12.20 -1.82 -7.73
N GLN A 11 12.93 -1.17 -8.63
CA GLN A 11 14.20 -0.53 -8.32
C GLN A 11 14.04 0.60 -7.28
N LEU A 12 13.04 1.48 -7.47
CA LEU A 12 12.82 2.63 -6.61
C LEU A 12 12.29 2.24 -5.22
N ALA A 13 11.43 1.22 -5.14
CA ALA A 13 10.85 0.76 -3.88
C ALA A 13 11.71 -0.27 -3.14
N GLY A 14 12.72 -0.87 -3.80
CA GLY A 14 13.49 -1.98 -3.24
C GLY A 14 12.66 -3.26 -3.05
N ILE A 15 11.56 -3.42 -3.79
CA ILE A 15 10.63 -4.56 -3.69
C ILE A 15 10.72 -5.36 -4.98
N SER A 16 10.79 -6.69 -4.88
CA SER A 16 10.90 -7.55 -6.06
C SER A 16 9.66 -7.44 -6.98
N PRO A 17 9.81 -7.65 -8.30
CA PRO A 17 8.66 -7.61 -9.21
C PRO A 17 7.60 -8.67 -8.90
N SER A 18 7.99 -9.82 -8.33
CA SER A 18 7.04 -10.86 -7.89
C SER A 18 6.21 -10.40 -6.69
N ALA A 19 6.83 -9.71 -5.72
CA ALA A 19 6.11 -9.13 -4.59
C ALA A 19 5.17 -8.00 -5.03
N LEU A 20 5.58 -7.15 -5.97
CA LEU A 20 4.70 -6.13 -6.57
C LEU A 20 3.49 -6.77 -7.26
N ARG A 21 3.69 -7.84 -8.03
CA ARG A 21 2.58 -8.60 -8.64
C ARG A 21 1.66 -9.23 -7.60
N PHE A 22 2.20 -9.68 -6.47
CA PHE A 22 1.41 -10.19 -5.37
C PHE A 22 0.57 -9.08 -4.70
N TYR A 23 1.14 -7.89 -4.52
CA TYR A 23 0.42 -6.73 -3.98
C TYR A 23 -0.69 -6.28 -4.93
N GLU A 24 -0.44 -6.30 -6.24
CA GLU A 24 -1.47 -6.07 -7.25
C GLU A 24 -2.62 -7.09 -7.14
N LYS A 25 -2.30 -8.39 -7.01
CA LYS A 25 -3.32 -9.44 -6.83
C LYS A 25 -4.15 -9.24 -5.55
N LYS A 26 -3.57 -8.69 -4.48
CA LYS A 26 -4.28 -8.30 -3.25
C LYS A 26 -5.01 -6.95 -3.35
N GLY A 27 -4.97 -6.29 -4.51
CA GLY A 27 -5.60 -4.98 -4.72
C GLY A 27 -4.88 -3.81 -4.06
N LEU A 28 -3.71 -4.05 -3.45
CA LEU A 28 -2.93 -3.05 -2.72
C LEU A 28 -2.32 -2.01 -3.64
N ILE A 29 -1.95 -2.37 -4.86
CA ILE A 29 -1.51 -1.44 -5.91
C ILE A 29 -2.24 -1.78 -7.20
N ARG A 30 -2.36 -0.83 -8.11
CA ARG A 30 -3.04 -1.04 -9.40
C ARG A 30 -2.27 -0.38 -10.53
N PRO A 31 -2.11 -1.07 -11.67
CA PRO A 31 -1.64 -0.41 -12.87
C PRO A 31 -2.69 0.59 -13.37
N ILE A 32 -2.25 1.72 -13.90
CA ILE A 32 -3.10 2.71 -14.58
C ILE A 32 -3.24 2.43 -16.08
N GLY A 33 -2.46 1.47 -16.59
CA GLY A 33 -2.50 1.08 -17.99
C GLY A 33 -1.39 0.09 -18.34
N ARG A 34 -1.15 -0.05 -19.64
CA ARG A 34 -0.07 -0.86 -20.19
C ARG A 34 0.58 -0.17 -21.39
N VAL A 35 1.86 -0.40 -21.56
CA VAL A 35 2.60 -0.12 -22.80
C VAL A 35 3.14 -1.45 -23.29
N GLY A 36 2.54 -1.98 -24.37
CA GLY A 36 2.74 -3.36 -24.80
C GLY A 36 2.37 -4.34 -23.69
N LEU A 37 3.31 -5.22 -23.31
CA LEU A 37 3.13 -6.20 -22.24
C LEU A 37 3.48 -5.66 -20.83
N ARG A 38 4.02 -4.44 -20.74
CA ARG A 38 4.47 -3.86 -19.47
C ARG A 38 3.36 -3.05 -18.82
N ARG A 39 3.04 -3.40 -17.57
CA ARG A 39 2.17 -2.62 -16.69
C ARG A 39 2.78 -1.26 -16.41
N GLN A 40 1.94 -0.22 -16.42
CA GLN A 40 2.29 1.13 -16.04
C GLN A 40 1.60 1.51 -14.74
N TYR A 41 2.30 2.21 -13.88
CA TYR A 41 1.81 2.68 -12.59
C TYR A 41 1.97 4.19 -12.50
N SER A 42 1.01 4.86 -11.86
CA SER A 42 1.20 6.25 -11.45
C SER A 42 2.40 6.33 -10.51
N PRO A 43 3.21 7.41 -10.55
CA PRO A 43 4.26 7.68 -9.57
C PRO A 43 3.79 7.58 -8.11
N ASP A 44 2.51 7.86 -7.83
CA ASP A 44 1.91 7.74 -6.49
C ASP A 44 1.95 6.32 -5.92
N VAL A 45 2.18 5.30 -6.76
CA VAL A 45 2.38 3.92 -6.31
C VAL A 45 3.51 3.82 -5.29
N LEU A 46 4.55 4.65 -5.40
CA LEU A 46 5.68 4.65 -4.45
C LEU A 46 5.24 5.10 -3.05
N ASN A 47 4.42 6.15 -2.98
CA ASN A 47 3.83 6.61 -1.71
C ASN A 47 2.96 5.52 -1.09
N LYS A 48 2.17 4.82 -1.92
CA LYS A 48 1.35 3.69 -1.45
C LYS A 48 2.19 2.53 -0.92
N LEU A 49 3.30 2.21 -1.58
CA LEU A 49 4.23 1.17 -1.14
C LEU A 49 4.92 1.54 0.19
N GLN A 50 5.26 2.81 0.40
CA GLN A 50 5.78 3.29 1.68
C GLN A 50 4.75 3.14 2.81
N LEU A 51 3.47 3.47 2.54
CA LEU A 51 2.40 3.29 3.53
C LEU A 51 2.20 1.80 3.89
N ILE A 52 2.27 0.91 2.89
CA ILE A 52 2.22 -0.54 3.10
C ILE A 52 3.41 -0.98 3.97
N ALA A 53 4.61 -0.48 3.70
CA ALA A 53 5.80 -0.80 4.49
C ALA A 53 5.66 -0.34 5.96
N LEU A 54 5.10 0.85 6.18
CA LEU A 54 4.80 1.36 7.52
C LEU A 54 3.75 0.52 8.26
N GLY A 55 2.67 0.13 7.57
CA GLY A 55 1.68 -0.79 8.16
C GLY A 55 2.30 -2.13 8.55
N ARG A 56 3.18 -2.67 7.69
CA ARG A 56 3.91 -3.91 7.97
C ARG A 56 4.83 -3.79 9.19
N SER A 57 5.56 -2.68 9.34
CA SER A 57 6.42 -2.45 10.51
C SER A 57 5.61 -2.25 11.81
N ALA A 58 4.40 -1.72 11.71
CA ALA A 58 3.44 -1.63 12.82
C ALA A 58 2.71 -2.96 13.13
N GLY A 59 3.06 -4.07 12.46
CA GLY A 59 2.51 -5.40 12.72
C GLY A 59 1.22 -5.73 11.96
N PHE A 60 0.80 -4.90 11.01
CA PHE A 60 -0.35 -5.21 10.16
C PHE A 60 0.01 -6.27 9.10
N THR A 61 -0.94 -7.13 8.79
CA THR A 61 -0.80 -8.03 7.63
C THR A 61 -1.17 -7.29 6.36
N LEU A 62 -0.75 -7.81 5.21
CA LEU A 62 -1.15 -7.25 3.93
C LEU A 62 -2.67 -7.28 3.72
N ASP A 63 -3.38 -8.23 4.32
CA ASP A 63 -4.83 -8.32 4.24
C ASP A 63 -5.52 -7.26 5.11
N ASP A 64 -4.98 -6.95 6.29
CA ASP A 64 -5.50 -5.81 7.07
C ASP A 64 -5.29 -4.50 6.32
N ILE A 65 -4.09 -4.32 5.74
CA ILE A 65 -3.77 -3.12 4.97
C ILE A 65 -4.67 -3.03 3.73
N ALA A 66 -4.94 -4.16 3.05
CA ALA A 66 -5.84 -4.20 1.91
C ALA A 66 -7.27 -3.81 2.31
N ALA A 67 -7.75 -4.27 3.46
CA ALA A 67 -9.07 -3.89 3.98
C ALA A 67 -9.19 -2.40 4.33
N MET A 68 -8.07 -1.70 4.57
CA MET A 68 -8.04 -0.25 4.83
C MET A 68 -8.06 0.59 3.55
N PHE A 69 -7.72 -0.01 2.41
CA PHE A 69 -7.82 0.66 1.12
C PHE A 69 -9.18 0.37 0.49
N ASP A 70 -9.85 1.42 0.02
CA ASP A 70 -11.13 1.25 -0.65
C ASP A 70 -10.97 0.36 -1.89
N ALA A 71 -11.98 -0.47 -2.18
CA ALA A 71 -11.94 -1.47 -3.25
C ALA A 71 -11.74 -0.87 -4.66
N ASN A 72 -11.80 0.45 -4.78
CA ASN A 72 -11.60 1.17 -6.04
C ASN A 72 -10.18 1.72 -6.21
N GLY A 73 -9.35 1.72 -5.16
CA GLY A 73 -7.94 2.12 -5.25
C GLY A 73 -7.71 3.61 -5.53
N GLU A 74 -8.77 4.43 -5.48
CA GLU A 74 -8.79 5.88 -5.73
C GLU A 74 -8.16 6.73 -4.61
N GLY A 75 -7.37 6.12 -3.72
CA GLY A 75 -6.70 6.84 -2.64
C GLY A 75 -7.60 7.24 -1.47
N LYS A 76 -8.90 6.92 -1.48
CA LYS A 76 -9.72 6.95 -0.26
C LYS A 76 -9.26 5.82 0.66
N VAL A 77 -8.67 6.20 1.79
CA VAL A 77 -8.31 5.27 2.85
C VAL A 77 -9.51 5.16 3.78
N ASN A 78 -10.18 4.02 3.80
CA ASN A 78 -11.21 3.71 4.78
C ASN A 78 -10.53 3.08 6.00
N ILE A 79 -9.88 3.94 6.79
CA ILE A 79 -9.19 3.50 8.01
C ILE A 79 -10.25 3.18 9.06
N ASP A 80 -10.48 1.90 9.29
CA ASP A 80 -11.15 1.43 10.50
C ASP A 80 -10.26 1.75 11.72
N ARG A 81 -10.55 2.91 12.34
CA ARG A 81 -9.76 3.44 13.45
C ARG A 81 -9.78 2.53 14.67
N GLU A 82 -10.91 1.88 14.95
CA GLU A 82 -10.99 0.96 16.10
C GLU A 82 -10.08 -0.25 15.89
N ARG A 83 -10.15 -0.86 14.70
CA ARG A 83 -9.30 -2.00 14.36
C ARG A 83 -7.81 -1.63 14.36
N LEU A 84 -7.47 -0.42 13.94
CA LEU A 84 -6.10 0.10 14.01
C LEU A 84 -5.62 0.22 15.47
N LEU A 85 -6.43 0.80 16.37
CA LEU A 85 -6.06 0.97 17.77
C LEU A 85 -5.89 -0.36 18.50
N ILE A 86 -6.80 -1.32 18.27
CA ILE A 86 -6.72 -2.67 18.83
C ILE A 86 -5.42 -3.35 18.41
N LYS A 87 -5.07 -3.27 17.12
CA LYS A 87 -3.90 -3.99 16.58
C LYS A 87 -2.58 -3.33 16.95
N ALA A 88 -2.54 -2.00 17.02
CA ALA A 88 -1.33 -1.26 17.33
C ALA A 88 -0.87 -1.41 18.79
N ARG A 89 -1.66 -2.07 19.67
CA ARG A 89 -1.38 -2.17 21.12
C ARG A 89 -1.07 -0.81 21.75
N ILE A 90 -1.57 0.27 21.14
CA ILE A 90 -1.44 1.61 21.69
C ILE A 90 -2.34 1.62 22.91
N LYS A 91 -1.74 1.50 24.10
CA LYS A 91 -2.39 1.99 25.32
C LYS A 91 -2.84 3.41 24.96
N PRO A 92 -4.13 3.76 25.09
CA PRO A 92 -4.59 5.10 24.70
C PRO A 92 -3.61 6.09 25.31
N PHE A 93 -3.15 7.06 24.52
CA PHE A 93 -2.35 8.18 25.02
C PHE A 93 -3.17 8.72 26.20
N ALA A 94 -2.81 8.30 27.41
CA ALA A 94 -3.53 8.69 28.59
C ALA A 94 -3.33 10.19 28.63
N SER A 95 -4.44 10.91 28.50
CA SER A 95 -4.52 12.32 28.78
C SER A 95 -3.91 12.54 30.16
N SER A 96 -2.66 12.97 30.20
CA SER A 96 -2.08 13.60 31.36
C SER A 96 -2.68 15.01 31.43
N ALA A 97 -3.80 15.10 32.15
CA ALA A 97 -4.31 16.34 32.74
C ALA A 97 -4.65 16.02 34.19
#